data_AF-A0A0S9RGT7-F1
#
_entry.id   AF-A0A0S9RGT7-F1
#
_cell.length_a   1.000
_cell.length_b   1.000
_cell.length_c   1.000
_cell.angle_alpha   90.00
_cell.angle_beta   90.00
_cell.angle_gamma   90.00
#
_symmetry.space_group_name_H-M   'P 1'
#
loop_
_entity.id
_entity.type
_entity.pdbx_description
1 polymer ?
#
loop_
_entity_poly.entity_id
_entity_poly.type
_entity_poly.pdbx_seq_one_letter_code
_entity_poly.pdbx_strand_id
1 'polypeptide(L)'
;MPLSKLMSVRQGAFGWSGDLVHGGAFPHVAKRVRFDIDLRKDGLSGDVVLTHDAPVPGGVAEHSYRVGIEAVAMPLGGFRWWWSCPWSGVLCADLFLPQGGARFASRKAHRLAYAVQRMTPRDRQITRLRRQRVRLGGSVNVLAPMPNKPKWMRWRTYDRKLVAMGVIRARVMNAADREAALVFGL
;
A
#
# COMPACT_ATOMS: atom_id res chain seq x y z
N MET A 1 6.45 -1.72 -22.58
CA MET A 1 5.95 -0.99 -23.77
C MET A 1 6.49 0.43 -23.70
N PRO A 2 7.12 0.98 -24.75
CA PRO A 2 7.61 2.36 -24.75
C PRO A 2 6.43 3.35 -24.80
N LEU A 3 6.56 4.48 -24.09
CA LEU A 3 5.52 5.51 -23.94
C LEU A 3 5.09 6.13 -25.28
N SER A 4 5.97 6.09 -26.30
CA SER A 4 5.65 6.46 -27.69
C SER A 4 4.44 5.69 -28.24
N LYS A 5 4.29 4.42 -27.84
CA LYS A 5 3.14 3.59 -28.23
C LYS A 5 1.87 3.96 -27.46
N LEU A 6 1.99 4.48 -26.23
CA LEU A 6 0.86 4.98 -25.44
C LEU A 6 0.34 6.33 -25.97
N MET A 7 1.25 7.20 -26.43
CA MET A 7 0.89 8.50 -27.02
C MET A 7 0.30 8.37 -28.43
N SER A 8 0.73 7.36 -29.20
CA SER A 8 0.09 6.96 -30.47
C SER A 8 -1.37 6.51 -30.25
N VAL A 9 -1.66 5.78 -29.17
CA VAL A 9 -3.03 5.36 -28.81
C VAL A 9 -3.90 6.54 -28.36
N ARG A 10 -3.29 7.66 -27.93
CA ARG A 10 -4.00 8.82 -27.36
C ARG A 10 -4.06 10.05 -28.28
N GLN A 11 -3.78 9.90 -29.57
CA GLN A 11 -3.92 10.97 -30.58
C GLN A 11 -3.23 12.30 -30.21
N GLY A 12 -2.08 12.26 -29.51
CA GLY A 12 -1.39 13.48 -29.08
C GLY A 12 -2.08 14.24 -27.93
N ALA A 13 -2.99 13.61 -27.18
CA ALA A 13 -3.51 14.19 -25.95
C ALA A 13 -2.41 14.27 -24.89
N PHE A 14 -2.04 15.49 -24.53
CA PHE A 14 -1.05 15.78 -23.49
C PHE A 14 -1.64 15.72 -22.08
N GLY A 15 -2.97 15.61 -21.94
CA GLY A 15 -3.60 15.48 -20.64
C GLY A 15 -4.68 14.41 -20.56
N TRP A 16 -4.93 13.95 -19.33
CA TRP A 16 -6.03 13.03 -19.00
C TRP A 16 -6.33 13.04 -17.50
N SER A 17 -7.56 12.70 -17.14
CA SER A 17 -8.03 12.63 -15.76
C SER A 17 -8.57 11.26 -15.38
N GLY A 18 -8.77 11.04 -14.09
CA GLY A 18 -9.39 9.83 -13.56
C GLY A 18 -9.51 9.83 -12.04
N ASP A 19 -10.19 8.81 -11.54
CA ASP A 19 -10.46 8.62 -10.11
C ASP A 19 -9.76 7.37 -9.59
N LEU A 20 -9.04 7.51 -8.48
CA LEU A 20 -8.48 6.42 -7.71
C LEU A 20 -9.32 6.22 -6.45
N VAL A 21 -9.90 5.03 -6.29
CA VAL A 21 -10.60 4.65 -5.08
C VAL A 21 -9.76 3.62 -4.32
N HIS A 22 -9.26 4.00 -3.15
CA HIS A 22 -8.59 3.10 -2.24
C HIS A 22 -9.63 2.52 -1.26
N GLY A 23 -10.08 1.30 -1.53
CA GLY A 23 -10.97 0.55 -0.65
C GLY A 23 -10.22 -0.05 0.54
N GLY A 24 -10.67 0.26 1.74
CA GLY A 24 -10.13 -0.29 2.97
C GLY A 24 -10.96 -1.46 3.48
N ALA A 25 -10.32 -2.58 3.85
CA ALA A 25 -10.96 -3.52 4.76
C ALA A 25 -11.24 -2.81 6.09
N PHE A 26 -12.38 -3.12 6.71
CA PHE A 26 -12.86 -2.54 7.96
C PHE A 26 -11.71 -2.36 8.99
N PRO A 27 -11.54 -1.17 9.61
CA PRO A 27 -12.44 -0.02 9.70
C PRO A 27 -12.12 1.13 8.71
N HIS A 28 -11.37 0.88 7.64
CA HIS A 28 -10.90 1.95 6.77
C HIS A 28 -11.96 2.38 5.74
N VAL A 29 -12.47 3.62 5.85
CA VAL A 29 -13.36 4.25 4.86
C VAL A 29 -12.64 4.33 3.50
N ALA A 30 -13.34 3.97 2.43
CA ALA A 30 -12.80 4.08 1.08
C ALA A 30 -12.44 5.53 0.77
N LYS A 31 -11.19 5.80 0.42
CA LYS A 31 -10.73 7.14 0.05
C LYS A 31 -10.76 7.31 -1.46
N ARG A 32 -11.33 8.41 -1.94
CA ARG A 32 -11.28 8.80 -3.36
C ARG A 32 -10.24 9.89 -3.56
N VAL A 33 -9.46 9.76 -4.62
CA VAL A 33 -8.51 10.77 -5.09
C VAL A 33 -8.77 10.96 -6.57
N ARG A 34 -9.17 12.16 -6.98
CA ARG A 34 -9.26 12.53 -8.38
C ARG A 34 -7.93 13.09 -8.82
N PHE A 35 -7.52 12.78 -10.05
CA PHE A 35 -6.31 13.33 -10.63
C PHE A 35 -6.58 13.86 -12.03
N ASP A 36 -5.91 14.94 -12.38
CA ASP A 36 -5.84 15.48 -13.73
C ASP A 36 -4.37 15.67 -14.07
N ILE A 37 -3.92 15.06 -15.18
CA ILE A 37 -2.52 15.08 -15.61
C ILE A 37 -2.44 15.96 -16.84
N ASP A 38 -1.48 16.87 -16.84
CA ASP A 38 -1.14 17.75 -17.96
C ASP A 38 0.37 17.66 -18.23
N LEU A 39 0.73 17.06 -19.37
CA LEU A 39 2.11 16.92 -19.82
C LEU A 39 2.49 18.15 -20.66
N ARG A 40 3.74 18.59 -20.49
CA ARG A 40 4.30 19.64 -21.33
C ARG A 40 4.58 19.09 -22.73
N LYS A 41 4.82 20.00 -23.67
CA LYS A 41 5.14 19.67 -25.07
C LYS A 41 6.39 18.82 -25.24
N ASP A 42 7.30 18.85 -24.26
CA ASP A 42 8.49 17.99 -24.23
C ASP A 42 8.15 16.50 -24.05
N GLY A 43 6.93 16.18 -23.56
CA GLY A 43 6.49 14.83 -23.24
C GLY A 43 7.25 14.16 -22.08
N LEU A 44 8.12 14.91 -21.39
CA LEU A 44 9.03 14.42 -20.35
C LEU A 44 8.79 15.10 -19.00
N SER A 45 8.00 16.17 -18.97
CA SER A 45 7.60 16.80 -17.72
C SER A 45 6.13 17.18 -17.76
N GLY A 46 5.56 17.44 -16.60
CA GLY A 46 4.14 17.77 -16.49
C GLY A 46 3.76 18.10 -15.08
N ASP A 47 2.47 18.39 -14.93
CA ASP A 47 1.83 18.69 -13.69
C ASP A 47 0.65 17.74 -13.50
N VAL A 48 0.42 17.34 -12.25
CA VAL A 48 -0.73 16.55 -11.85
C VAL A 48 -1.49 17.32 -10.80
N VAL A 49 -2.74 17.65 -11.07
CA VAL A 49 -3.66 18.20 -10.07
C VAL A 49 -4.26 17.03 -9.31
N LEU A 50 -4.03 16.98 -8.00
CA LEU A 50 -4.63 16.01 -7.11
C LEU A 50 -5.75 16.67 -6.32
N THR A 51 -6.92 16.04 -6.32
CA THR A 51 -8.09 16.48 -5.56
C THR A 51 -8.56 15.37 -4.65
N HIS A 52 -8.60 15.61 -3.34
CA HIS A 52 -9.03 14.63 -2.35
C HIS A 52 -9.57 15.30 -1.08
N ASP A 53 -10.31 14.54 -0.29
CA ASP A 53 -10.75 14.98 1.02
C ASP A 53 -9.59 14.99 2.02
N ALA A 54 -9.50 16.04 2.82
CA ALA A 54 -8.50 16.22 3.86
C ALA A 54 -9.16 16.61 5.20
N PRO A 55 -8.65 16.10 6.33
CA PRO A 55 -9.13 16.53 7.65
C PRO A 55 -8.78 18.00 7.89
N VAL A 56 -9.74 18.77 8.37
CA VAL A 56 -9.61 20.18 8.75
C VAL A 56 -10.19 20.37 10.16
N PRO A 57 -9.83 21.45 10.89
CA PRO A 57 -10.50 21.77 12.13
C PRO A 57 -12.03 21.85 11.91
N GLY A 58 -12.79 21.02 12.63
CA GLY A 58 -14.25 20.99 12.53
C GLY A 58 -14.83 20.09 11.43
N GLY A 59 -14.02 19.34 10.68
CA GLY A 59 -14.56 18.37 9.72
C GLY A 59 -13.58 17.90 8.65
N VAL A 60 -14.10 17.78 7.43
CA VAL A 60 -13.38 17.35 6.24
C VAL A 60 -13.67 18.33 5.12
N ALA A 61 -12.64 18.73 4.38
CA ALA A 61 -12.77 19.63 3.24
C ALA A 61 -12.07 19.03 2.01
N GLU A 62 -12.59 19.35 0.83
CA GLU A 62 -11.92 19.01 -0.43
C GLU A 62 -10.65 19.85 -0.57
N HIS A 63 -9.54 19.19 -0.85
CA HIS A 63 -8.24 19.81 -1.04
C HIS A 63 -7.73 19.51 -2.44
N SER A 64 -7.41 20.55 -3.20
CA SER A 64 -6.93 20.46 -4.58
C SER A 64 -5.61 21.22 -4.74
N TYR A 65 -4.58 20.56 -5.28
CA TYR A 65 -3.26 21.17 -5.52
C TYR A 65 -2.48 20.45 -6.59
N ARG A 66 -1.52 21.18 -7.16
CA ARG A 66 -0.63 20.72 -8.22
C ARG A 66 0.61 20.03 -7.66
N VAL A 67 1.05 18.98 -8.36
CA VAL A 67 2.26 18.22 -8.08
C VAL A 67 3.01 17.98 -9.40
N GLY A 68 4.28 18.37 -9.47
CA GLY A 68 5.08 18.16 -10.66
C GLY A 68 5.41 16.68 -10.89
N ILE A 69 5.52 16.29 -12.15
CA ILE A 69 6.04 14.98 -12.57
C ILE A 69 7.14 15.15 -13.62
N GLU A 70 8.12 14.25 -13.57
CA GLU A 70 9.28 14.30 -14.46
C GLU A 70 9.70 12.88 -14.87
N ALA A 71 9.99 12.72 -16.16
CA ALA A 71 10.52 11.50 -16.75
C ALA A 71 12.04 11.54 -16.78
N VAL A 72 12.67 10.64 -16.04
CA VAL A 72 14.13 10.54 -15.96
C VAL A 72 14.61 9.33 -16.77
N ALA A 73 15.60 9.54 -17.62
CA ALA A 73 16.22 8.48 -18.43
C ALA A 73 16.88 7.42 -17.54
N MET A 74 16.74 6.14 -17.90
CA MET A 74 17.29 5.03 -17.13
C MET A 74 18.54 4.42 -17.78
N PRO A 75 19.52 3.93 -16.97
CA PRO A 75 20.77 3.38 -17.50
C PRO A 75 20.58 2.20 -18.47
N LEU A 76 19.52 1.42 -18.28
CA LEU A 76 19.19 0.25 -19.11
C LEU A 76 18.20 0.61 -20.24
N GLY A 77 18.07 1.90 -20.57
CA GLY A 77 17.16 2.40 -21.59
C GLY A 77 15.74 2.72 -21.07
N GLY A 78 15.04 3.59 -21.81
CA GLY A 78 13.71 4.07 -21.46
C GLY A 78 13.71 5.16 -20.38
N PHE A 79 12.50 5.49 -19.91
CA PHE A 79 12.27 6.53 -18.92
C PHE A 79 11.45 6.01 -17.76
N ARG A 80 11.70 6.56 -16.58
CA ARG A 80 10.89 6.36 -15.38
C ARG A 80 10.30 7.69 -14.94
N TRP A 81 8.99 7.71 -14.73
CA TRP A 81 8.29 8.87 -14.17
C TRP A 81 8.48 8.95 -12.66
N TRP A 82 8.73 10.16 -12.19
CA TRP A 82 8.92 10.53 -10.79
C TRP A 82 7.98 11.67 -10.42
N TRP A 83 7.55 11.68 -9.16
CA TRP A 83 6.82 12.78 -8.57
C TRP A 83 7.79 13.76 -7.94
N SER A 84 7.61 15.06 -8.19
CA SER A 84 8.22 16.11 -7.39
C SER A 84 7.46 16.21 -6.06
N CYS A 85 8.13 15.97 -4.94
CA CYS A 85 7.47 16.01 -3.64
C CYS A 85 6.92 17.42 -3.35
N PRO A 86 5.61 17.59 -3.06
CA PRO A 86 5.02 18.91 -2.79
C PRO A 86 5.58 19.63 -1.56
N TRP A 87 6.21 18.88 -0.65
CA TRP A 87 6.82 19.42 0.56
C TRP A 87 8.31 19.68 0.38
N SER A 88 9.06 18.68 -0.09
CA SER A 88 10.52 18.72 -0.12
C SER A 88 11.13 19.02 -1.49
N GLY A 89 10.34 19.08 -2.56
CA GLY A 89 10.81 19.26 -3.95
C GLY A 89 11.58 18.07 -4.55
N VAL A 90 12.04 17.13 -3.72
CA VAL A 90 12.79 15.94 -4.15
C VAL A 90 11.94 15.01 -5.00
N LEU A 91 12.53 14.49 -6.08
CA LEU A 91 11.95 13.43 -6.91
C LEU A 91 11.78 12.13 -6.13
N CYS A 92 10.57 11.58 -6.16
CA CYS A 92 10.21 10.37 -5.45
C CYS A 92 9.27 9.48 -6.28
N ALA A 93 9.38 8.16 -6.09
CA ALA A 93 8.61 7.21 -6.88
C ALA A 93 7.13 7.19 -6.47
N ASP A 94 6.86 7.45 -5.19
CA ASP A 94 5.54 7.35 -4.58
C ASP A 94 5.28 8.57 -3.67
N LEU A 95 4.03 9.03 -3.68
CA LEU A 95 3.50 9.98 -2.69
C LEU A 95 2.59 9.25 -1.70
N PHE A 96 2.65 9.65 -0.45
CA PHE A 96 1.89 9.06 0.65
C PHE A 96 0.96 10.11 1.26
N LEU A 97 -0.29 9.69 1.52
CA LEU A 97 -1.25 10.43 2.33
C LEU A 97 -1.54 9.59 3.60
N PRO A 98 -0.82 9.82 4.71
CA PRO A 98 -1.05 9.06 5.94
C PRO A 98 -2.43 9.37 6.55
N GLN A 99 -2.90 8.51 7.44
CA GLN A 99 -4.13 8.77 8.20
C GLN A 99 -3.95 10.05 9.04
N GLY A 100 -4.93 10.96 8.97
CA GLY A 100 -4.83 12.29 9.60
C GLY A 100 -3.97 13.30 8.84
N GLY A 101 -3.29 12.90 7.76
CA GLY A 101 -2.54 13.82 6.90
C GLY A 101 -3.45 14.62 5.97
N ALA A 102 -3.09 15.88 5.72
CA ALA A 102 -3.83 16.78 4.82
C ALA A 102 -3.25 16.83 3.40
N ARG A 103 -2.00 16.38 3.18
CA ARG A 103 -1.32 16.48 1.88
C ARG A 103 -0.49 15.25 1.55
N PHE A 104 -0.47 14.89 0.27
CA PHE A 104 0.44 13.92 -0.32
C PHE A 104 1.86 14.45 -0.27
N ALA A 105 2.78 13.65 0.25
CA ALA A 105 4.20 13.97 0.24
C ALA A 105 5.05 12.70 0.19
N SER A 106 6.36 12.87 -0.01
CA SER A 106 7.30 11.76 -0.02
C SER A 106 7.34 11.06 1.34
N ARG A 107 7.76 9.80 1.34
CA ARG A 107 7.96 9.02 2.58
C ARG A 107 8.86 9.74 3.58
N LYS A 108 9.93 10.36 3.09
CA LYS A 108 10.92 11.09 3.90
C LYS A 108 10.29 12.33 4.54
N ALA A 109 9.51 13.11 3.77
CA ALA A 109 8.83 14.30 4.28
C ALA A 109 7.87 13.96 5.43
N HIS A 110 7.09 12.89 5.28
CA HIS A 110 6.20 12.38 6.33
C HIS A 110 6.90 11.58 7.43
N ARG A 111 8.22 11.41 7.37
CA ARG A 111 9.02 10.59 8.31
C ARG A 111 8.41 9.21 8.56
N LEU A 112 7.84 8.60 7.52
CA LEU A 112 7.16 7.32 7.66
C LEU A 112 8.18 6.19 7.77
N ALA A 113 8.15 5.51 8.92
CA ALA A 113 8.86 4.26 9.11
C ALA A 113 8.27 3.16 8.22
N TYR A 114 9.09 2.20 7.80
CA TYR A 114 8.58 1.02 7.12
C TYR A 114 7.69 0.23 8.08
N ALA A 115 6.62 -0.39 7.56
CA ALA A 115 5.72 -1.21 8.37
C ALA A 115 6.49 -2.26 9.19
N VAL A 116 7.49 -2.91 8.58
CA VAL A 116 8.35 -3.92 9.23
C VAL A 116 9.13 -3.40 10.44
N GLN A 117 9.44 -2.11 10.49
CA GLN A 117 10.13 -1.48 11.63
C GLN A 117 9.20 -1.30 12.83
N ARG A 118 7.88 -1.20 12.60
CA ARG A 118 6.85 -1.12 13.66
C ARG A 118 6.27 -2.47 14.06
N MET A 119 6.63 -3.55 13.37
CA MET A 119 6.09 -4.88 13.66
C MET A 119 6.66 -5.42 14.96
N THR A 120 5.78 -5.65 15.93
CA THR A 120 6.11 -6.39 17.16
C THR A 120 6.47 -7.85 16.84
N PRO A 121 7.12 -8.59 17.76
CA PRO A 121 7.32 -10.03 17.59
C PRO A 121 6.02 -10.77 17.30
N ARG A 122 4.91 -10.37 17.96
CA ARG A 122 3.57 -10.91 17.75
C ARG A 122 3.07 -10.65 16.33
N ASP A 123 3.18 -9.42 15.83
CA ASP A 123 2.78 -9.06 14.46
C ASP A 123 3.53 -9.88 13.42
N ARG A 124 4.84 -10.10 13.64
CA ARG A 124 5.66 -10.92 12.75
C ARG A 124 5.15 -12.36 12.70
N GLN A 125 4.77 -12.94 13.84
CA GLN A 125 4.18 -14.28 13.89
C GLN A 125 2.82 -14.32 13.19
N ILE A 126 1.96 -13.32 13.41
CA ILE A 126 0.66 -13.20 12.74
C ILE A 126 0.83 -13.12 11.22
N THR A 127 1.70 -12.25 10.72
CA THR A 127 2.00 -12.13 9.28
C THR A 127 2.56 -13.42 8.71
N ARG A 128 3.44 -14.12 9.45
CA ARG A 128 3.98 -15.41 9.05
C ARG A 128 2.88 -16.47 8.93
N LEU A 129 1.98 -16.55 9.91
CA LEU A 129 0.85 -17.48 9.90
C LEU A 129 -0.11 -17.19 8.75
N ARG A 130 -0.48 -15.92 8.53
CA ARG A 130 -1.32 -15.49 7.39
C ARG A 130 -0.73 -15.91 6.06
N ARG A 131 0.56 -15.67 5.83
CA ARG A 131 1.25 -16.08 4.60
C ARG A 131 1.20 -17.59 4.38
N GLN A 132 1.37 -18.38 5.44
CA GLN A 132 1.28 -19.85 5.34
C GLN A 132 -0.15 -20.32 5.05
N ARG A 133 -1.16 -19.73 5.68
CA ARG A 133 -2.57 -20.01 5.40
C ARG A 133 -2.96 -19.73 3.96
N VAL A 134 -2.62 -18.54 3.46
CA VAL A 134 -2.92 -18.13 2.06
C VAL A 134 -2.25 -19.06 1.05
N ARG A 135 -1.02 -19.53 1.32
CA ARG A 135 -0.35 -20.53 0.47
C ARG A 135 -1.07 -21.88 0.39
N LEU A 136 -1.93 -22.19 1.36
CA LEU A 136 -2.78 -23.38 1.37
C LEU A 136 -4.20 -23.08 0.86
N GLY A 137 -4.46 -21.89 0.31
CA GLY A 137 -5.78 -21.46 -0.12
C GLY A 137 -6.72 -21.07 1.03
N GLY A 138 -6.18 -20.86 2.24
CA GLY A 138 -6.94 -20.45 3.42
C GLY A 138 -7.14 -18.94 3.53
N SER A 139 -8.05 -18.54 4.42
CA SER A 139 -8.29 -17.14 4.74
C SER A 139 -7.14 -16.51 5.55
N VAL A 140 -7.05 -15.17 5.50
CA VAL A 140 -6.13 -14.37 6.33
C VAL A 140 -6.52 -14.31 7.80
N ASN A 141 -7.72 -14.81 8.16
CA ASN A 141 -8.16 -14.88 9.53
C ASN A 141 -7.35 -15.97 10.27
N VAL A 142 -6.55 -15.55 11.25
CA VAL A 142 -5.70 -16.47 12.03
C VAL A 142 -6.50 -17.32 13.03
N LEU A 143 -7.69 -16.86 13.42
CA LEU A 143 -8.59 -17.56 14.36
C LEU A 143 -9.46 -18.62 13.68
N ALA A 144 -9.68 -18.50 12.36
CA ALA A 144 -10.44 -19.49 11.60
C ALA A 144 -9.84 -20.91 11.73
N PRO A 145 -10.57 -21.97 11.36
CA PRO A 145 -9.98 -23.31 11.25
C PRO A 145 -8.77 -23.33 10.31
N MET A 146 -7.90 -24.34 10.45
CA MET A 146 -6.78 -24.49 9.53
C MET A 146 -7.28 -24.83 8.12
N PRO A 147 -6.62 -24.33 7.06
CA PRO A 147 -7.04 -24.60 5.71
C PRO A 147 -6.91 -26.07 5.35
N ASN A 148 -7.86 -26.54 4.54
CA ASN A 148 -7.83 -27.87 3.95
C ASN A 148 -6.64 -28.03 3.01
N LYS A 149 -6.24 -29.28 2.79
CA LYS A 149 -5.16 -29.62 1.88
C LYS A 149 -5.51 -29.25 0.43
N PRO A 150 -4.66 -28.46 -0.27
CA PRO A 150 -4.87 -28.15 -1.68
C PRO A 150 -4.88 -29.41 -2.56
N LYS A 151 -5.68 -29.37 -3.62
CA LYS A 151 -5.68 -30.38 -4.68
C LYS A 151 -4.25 -30.52 -5.23
N TRP A 152 -3.74 -31.74 -5.36
CA TRP A 152 -2.39 -32.09 -5.83
C TRP A 152 -1.22 -31.87 -4.86
N MET A 153 -1.41 -31.25 -3.69
CA MET A 153 -0.34 -31.20 -2.69
C MET A 153 -0.08 -32.61 -2.13
N ARG A 154 1.18 -33.00 -1.92
CA ARG A 154 1.52 -34.26 -1.23
C ARG A 154 1.17 -34.16 0.26
N TRP A 155 0.57 -35.21 0.84
CA TRP A 155 0.21 -35.25 2.28
C TRP A 155 1.37 -34.88 3.21
N ARG A 156 2.54 -35.51 3.04
CA ARG A 156 3.75 -35.19 3.83
C ARG A 156 4.10 -33.70 3.84
N THR A 157 3.89 -32.99 2.72
CA THR A 157 4.16 -31.55 2.62
C THR A 157 3.09 -30.73 3.34
N TYR A 158 1.83 -31.15 3.25
CA TYR A 158 0.72 -30.55 3.96
C TYR A 158 0.89 -30.69 5.48
N ASP A 159 1.20 -31.89 5.97
CA ASP A 159 1.35 -32.16 7.40
C ASP A 159 2.48 -31.33 8.01
N ARG A 160 3.64 -31.24 7.32
CA ARG A 160 4.73 -30.34 7.74
C ARG A 160 4.29 -28.88 7.84
N LYS A 161 3.46 -28.40 6.90
CA LYS A 161 2.92 -27.04 6.96
C LYS A 161 1.93 -26.88 8.10
N LEU A 162 1.09 -27.88 8.36
CA LEU A 162 0.12 -27.88 9.45
C LEU A 162 0.83 -27.78 10.81
N VAL A 163 1.86 -28.61 11.03
CA VAL A 163 2.67 -28.58 12.26
C VAL A 163 3.35 -27.21 12.43
N ALA A 164 3.99 -26.69 11.37
CA ALA A 164 4.63 -25.38 11.43
C ALA A 164 3.64 -24.24 11.75
N MET A 165 2.45 -24.27 11.14
CA MET A 165 1.38 -23.31 11.44
C MET A 165 0.85 -23.47 12.86
N GLY A 166 0.73 -24.70 13.38
CA GLY A 166 0.31 -24.98 14.75
C GLY A 166 1.25 -24.36 15.78
N VAL A 167 2.56 -24.52 15.61
CA VAL A 167 3.57 -23.90 16.49
C VAL A 167 3.47 -22.39 16.48
N ILE A 168 3.32 -21.77 15.30
CA ILE A 168 3.19 -20.31 15.19
C ILE A 168 1.87 -19.83 15.82
N ARG A 169 0.76 -20.52 15.55
CA ARG A 169 -0.56 -20.19 16.10
C ARG A 169 -0.55 -20.27 17.62
N ALA A 170 0.02 -21.31 18.22
CA ALA A 170 0.14 -21.43 19.67
C ALA A 170 0.93 -20.25 20.28
N ARG A 171 2.04 -19.84 19.67
CA ARG A 171 2.80 -18.66 20.12
C ARG A 171 2.00 -17.36 20.05
N VAL A 172 1.18 -17.20 19.01
CA VAL A 172 0.31 -16.01 18.86
C VAL A 172 -0.80 -16.00 19.90
N MET A 173 -1.42 -17.15 20.18
CA MET A 173 -2.49 -17.27 21.18
C MET A 173 -1.93 -17.07 22.60
N ASN A 174 -0.83 -17.74 22.96
CA ASN A 174 -0.24 -17.60 24.29
C ASN A 174 0.26 -16.17 24.59
N ALA A 175 0.72 -15.44 23.58
CA ALA A 175 1.06 -14.01 23.72
C ALA A 175 -0.19 -13.14 23.91
N ALA A 176 -1.32 -13.51 23.28
CA ALA A 176 -2.61 -12.85 23.47
C ALA A 176 -3.10 -12.97 24.92
N ASP A 177 -3.03 -14.19 25.46
CA ASP A 177 -3.52 -14.50 26.80
C ASP A 177 -2.69 -13.78 27.88
N ARG A 178 -1.37 -13.66 27.66
CA ARG A 178 -0.47 -12.90 28.56
C ARG A 178 -0.74 -11.39 28.54
N GLU A 179 -0.98 -10.81 27.37
CA GLU A 179 -1.34 -9.39 27.26
C GLU A 179 -2.74 -9.13 27.85
N ALA A 180 -3.69 -10.06 27.68
CA ALA A 180 -5.00 -9.96 28.31
C ALA A 180 -4.92 -10.05 29.85
N ALA A 181 -4.08 -10.96 30.39
CA ALA A 181 -3.86 -11.06 31.83
C ALA A 181 -3.23 -9.78 32.44
N LEU A 182 -2.30 -9.13 31.72
CA LEU A 182 -1.70 -7.87 32.15
C LEU A 182 -2.64 -6.67 32.08
N VAL A 183 -3.61 -6.68 31.16
CA VAL A 183 -4.60 -5.60 30.98
C VAL A 183 -5.80 -5.76 31.91
N PHE A 184 -6.18 -7.00 32.24
CA PHE A 184 -7.37 -7.30 33.06
C PHE A 184 -7.06 -7.72 34.51
N GLY A 185 -5.78 -7.78 34.92
CA GLY A 185 -5.39 -7.93 36.32
C GLY A 185 -6.01 -9.15 37.03
N LEU A 186 -5.79 -10.35 36.47
CA LEU A 186 -6.02 -11.63 37.14
C LEU A 186 -4.69 -12.34 37.39
#